data_AF-A0A7X9KHI6-F1
#
_entry.id   AF-A0A7X9KHI6-F1
#
_cell.length_a   1.000
_cell.length_b   1.000
_cell.length_c   1.000
_cell.angle_alpha   90.00
_cell.angle_beta   90.00
_cell.angle_gamma   90.00
#
_symmetry.space_group_name_H-M   'P 1'
#
loop_
_entity.id
_entity.type
_entity.pdbx_description
1 polymer ?
#
loop_
_entity_poly.entity_id
_entity_poly.type
_entity_poly.pdbx_seq_one_letter_code
_entity_poly.pdbx_strand_id
1 'polypeptide(L)'
;MNVRVALGAAMAGVLLAVGTQVDTVTHAVDRSAHHAFAVSAVGGAAVATSPAVRLTPPVPPTSPSTSPVPPPSSGPSLGGCAMYPADNAWNSNIRNAPLLANSTQMINYIQAHGSDNLHPDFGENPSYGIPFVVVPQNQPLVPISYDAYGDESEPGPFPIPLDSPVEGGSDRHVLVLRQGTCTLFELGVARRNGSGWLAAGGAVFDLTSNALRPLGWTSADAAGL
;
A
#
# COMPACT_ATOMS: atom_id res chain seq x y z
N MET A 1 22.36 3.55 -11.34
CA MET A 1 21.71 2.55 -10.47
C MET A 1 20.51 1.99 -11.21
N ASN A 2 20.45 0.68 -11.42
CA ASN A 2 19.31 0.04 -12.07
C ASN A 2 18.29 -0.34 -11.00
N VAL A 3 17.25 0.47 -10.83
CA VAL A 3 16.12 0.12 -9.96
C VAL A 3 15.23 -0.86 -10.72
N ARG A 4 15.02 -2.05 -10.15
CA ARG A 4 14.13 -3.08 -10.69
C ARG A 4 12.93 -3.19 -9.74
N VAL A 5 11.77 -2.73 -10.19
CA VAL A 5 10.51 -2.87 -9.47
C VAL A 5 9.73 -4.02 -10.09
N ALA A 6 9.35 -5.02 -9.30
CA ALA A 6 8.37 -6.03 -9.69
C ALA A 6 7.00 -5.59 -9.19
N LEU A 7 6.07 -5.37 -10.11
CA LEU A 7 4.68 -5.09 -9.79
C LEU A 7 3.97 -6.43 -9.55
N GLY A 8 3.71 -6.76 -8.28
CA GLY A 8 2.60 -7.66 -7.96
C GLY A 8 1.32 -6.94 -8.37
N ALA A 9 0.51 -7.54 -9.25
CA ALA A 9 -0.70 -6.92 -9.75
C ALA A 9 -1.74 -6.80 -8.63
N ALA A 10 -1.72 -5.69 -7.89
CA ALA A 10 -2.91 -5.13 -7.25
C ALA A 10 -3.47 -4.06 -8.19
N MET A 11 -4.69 -4.29 -8.69
CA MET A 11 -5.39 -3.34 -9.56
C MET A 11 -5.73 -2.08 -8.76
N ALA A 12 -4.89 -1.05 -8.83
CA ALA A 12 -5.20 0.29 -8.35
C ALA A 12 -6.00 1.03 -9.43
N GLY A 13 -7.28 1.27 -9.18
CA GLY A 13 -8.12 2.13 -10.00
C GLY A 13 -7.67 3.59 -9.87
N VAL A 14 -7.27 4.19 -11.00
CA VAL A 14 -7.01 5.63 -11.10
C VAL A 14 -8.37 6.34 -11.20
N LEU A 15 -8.77 7.07 -10.15
CA LEU A 15 -9.81 8.08 -10.25
C LEU A 15 -9.13 9.44 -10.45
N LEU A 16 -9.27 10.03 -11.64
CA LEU A 16 -8.86 11.42 -11.86
C LEU A 16 -9.77 12.35 -11.06
N ALA A 17 -9.23 12.97 -10.00
CA ALA A 17 -9.83 14.14 -9.38
C ALA A 17 -9.26 15.39 -10.07
N VAL A 18 -10.08 16.09 -10.85
CA VAL A 18 -9.80 17.45 -11.30
C VAL A 18 -10.07 18.38 -10.13
N GLY A 19 -9.02 18.96 -9.54
CA GLY A 19 -9.16 19.91 -8.44
C GLY A 19 -9.76 21.22 -8.91
N THR A 20 -10.87 21.64 -8.30
CA THR A 20 -11.27 23.04 -8.22
C THR A 20 -11.03 23.51 -6.78
N GLN A 21 -10.21 24.56 -6.63
CA GLN A 21 -9.96 25.23 -5.35
C GLN A 21 -11.28 25.59 -4.65
N VAL A 22 -11.34 25.32 -3.35
CA VAL A 22 -12.39 25.83 -2.47
C VAL A 22 -11.73 26.79 -1.49
N ASP A 23 -11.96 28.08 -1.67
CA ASP A 23 -11.69 29.10 -0.66
C ASP A 23 -12.67 28.92 0.51
N THR A 24 -12.12 28.94 1.71
CA THR A 24 -12.83 28.81 2.99
C THR A 24 -13.80 29.98 3.20
N VAL A 25 -15.09 29.70 3.36
CA VAL A 25 -16.04 30.64 3.98
C VAL A 25 -16.85 29.91 5.05
N THR A 26 -16.81 30.47 6.25
CA THR A 26 -17.46 30.05 7.49
C THR A 26 -18.99 30.00 7.37
N HIS A 27 -19.60 29.04 8.08
CA HIS A 27 -21.02 28.68 8.13
C HIS A 27 -22.06 29.82 8.19
N ALA A 28 -23.15 29.65 7.42
CA ALA A 28 -24.51 29.93 7.86
C ALA A 28 -25.53 29.05 7.11
N VAL A 29 -26.48 28.49 7.84
CA VAL A 29 -27.56 27.60 7.38
C VAL A 29 -28.70 28.44 6.83
N ASP A 30 -29.22 28.16 5.63
CA ASP A 30 -30.65 28.37 5.34
C ASP A 30 -31.17 27.47 4.19
N ARG A 31 -32.41 27.02 4.35
CA ARG A 31 -33.18 26.16 3.45
C ARG A 31 -33.97 26.99 2.44
N SER A 32 -34.17 26.40 1.26
CA SER A 32 -35.21 26.72 0.26
C SER A 32 -34.87 27.80 -0.77
N ALA A 33 -34.82 27.41 -2.05
CA ALA A 33 -35.62 28.04 -3.12
C ALA A 33 -35.38 27.32 -4.46
N HIS A 34 -36.47 26.84 -5.06
CA HIS A 34 -36.56 26.47 -6.47
C HIS A 34 -36.40 27.71 -7.35
N HIS A 35 -35.44 27.77 -8.26
CA HIS A 35 -35.50 28.70 -9.40
C HIS A 35 -34.98 28.03 -10.68
N ALA A 36 -35.87 27.98 -11.67
CA ALA A 36 -35.65 27.53 -13.03
C ALA A 36 -34.70 28.47 -13.77
N PHE A 37 -33.80 27.91 -14.59
CA PHE A 37 -33.01 28.67 -15.56
C PHE A 37 -33.53 28.40 -16.97
N ALA A 38 -33.96 29.47 -17.64
CA ALA A 38 -34.39 29.48 -19.04
C ALA A 38 -33.19 29.42 -19.99
N VAL A 39 -33.33 28.66 -21.07
CA VAL A 39 -32.37 28.60 -22.19
C VAL A 39 -32.84 29.58 -23.27
N SER A 40 -32.02 30.58 -23.59
CA SER A 40 -32.17 31.39 -24.81
C SER A 40 -31.21 30.88 -25.88
N ALA A 41 -31.77 30.44 -27.00
CA ALA A 41 -31.04 30.11 -28.21
C ALA A 41 -30.83 31.36 -29.07
N VAL A 42 -29.60 31.59 -29.54
CA VAL A 42 -29.33 32.43 -30.72
C VAL A 42 -28.36 31.68 -31.62
N GLY A 43 -28.76 31.52 -32.88
CA GLY A 43 -28.09 30.69 -33.87
C GLY A 43 -26.86 31.33 -34.55
N GLY A 44 -26.23 30.50 -35.37
CA GLY A 44 -25.13 30.85 -36.26
C GLY A 44 -24.42 29.60 -36.76
N ALA A 45 -24.96 28.94 -37.78
CA ALA A 45 -24.34 27.78 -38.42
C ALA A 45 -23.27 28.23 -39.41
N ALA A 46 -22.02 27.81 -39.20
CA ALA A 46 -20.98 27.78 -40.22
C ALA A 46 -20.55 26.32 -40.43
N VAL A 47 -20.84 25.77 -41.60
CA VAL A 47 -20.44 24.41 -42.00
C VAL A 47 -19.00 24.47 -42.52
N ALA A 48 -18.05 23.95 -41.75
CA ALA A 48 -16.70 23.69 -42.22
C ALA A 48 -16.59 22.23 -42.66
N THR A 49 -16.39 21.97 -43.95
CA THR A 49 -16.11 20.63 -44.48
C THR A 49 -14.65 20.25 -44.18
N SER A 50 -14.45 19.30 -43.28
CA SER A 50 -13.15 18.67 -43.04
C SER A 50 -12.92 17.50 -44.01
N PRO A 51 -11.68 17.24 -44.48
CA PRO A 51 -11.40 16.08 -45.30
C PRO A 51 -11.45 14.79 -44.47
N ALA A 52 -11.96 13.71 -45.07
CA ALA A 52 -12.05 12.41 -44.42
C ALA A 52 -10.65 11.80 -44.20
N VAL A 53 -10.27 11.63 -42.93
CA VAL A 53 -9.09 10.83 -42.54
C VAL A 53 -9.43 9.36 -42.71
N ARG A 54 -8.69 8.64 -43.55
CA ARG A 54 -8.84 7.20 -43.76
C ARG A 54 -8.27 6.46 -42.54
N LEU A 55 -9.13 5.84 -41.75
CA LEU A 55 -8.72 5.01 -40.60
C LEU A 55 -8.10 3.70 -41.13
N THR A 56 -6.85 3.43 -40.74
CA THR A 56 -6.25 2.10 -40.90
C THR A 56 -6.85 1.14 -39.87
N PRO A 57 -7.09 -0.14 -40.22
CA PRO A 57 -7.62 -1.11 -39.26
C PRO A 57 -6.61 -1.36 -38.12
N PRO A 58 -7.09 -1.57 -36.88
CA PRO A 58 -6.22 -1.82 -35.73
C PRO A 58 -5.50 -3.16 -35.90
N VAL A 59 -4.19 -3.16 -35.65
CA VAL A 59 -3.37 -4.36 -35.54
C VAL A 59 -3.85 -5.15 -34.32
N PRO A 60 -4.12 -6.47 -34.43
CA PRO A 60 -4.53 -7.28 -33.27
C PRO A 60 -3.41 -7.28 -32.21
N PRO A 61 -3.75 -7.22 -30.91
CA PRO A 61 -2.75 -7.28 -29.86
C PRO A 61 -2.05 -8.63 -29.90
N THR A 62 -0.73 -8.62 -30.11
CA THR A 62 0.13 -9.77 -29.88
C THR A 62 -0.02 -10.21 -28.42
N SER A 63 -0.44 -11.45 -28.20
CA SER A 63 -0.53 -12.05 -26.86
C SER A 63 0.80 -11.87 -26.12
N PRO A 64 0.82 -11.43 -24.85
CA PRO A 64 2.06 -11.32 -24.10
C PRO A 64 2.67 -12.72 -23.98
N SER A 65 3.95 -12.82 -24.35
CA SER A 65 4.78 -13.99 -24.11
C SER A 65 4.77 -14.29 -22.61
N THR A 66 4.24 -15.45 -22.22
CA THR A 66 4.34 -15.97 -20.87
C THR A 66 5.79 -16.38 -20.61
N SER A 67 6.59 -15.45 -20.09
CA SER A 67 7.90 -15.80 -19.53
C SER A 67 7.70 -16.86 -18.43
N PRO A 68 8.49 -17.95 -18.42
CA PRO A 68 8.38 -18.95 -17.37
C PRO A 68 8.70 -18.31 -16.00
N VAL A 69 7.81 -18.52 -15.04
CA VAL A 69 8.01 -18.09 -13.65
C VAL A 69 9.28 -18.79 -13.13
N PRO A 70 10.28 -18.06 -12.62
CA PRO A 70 11.45 -18.68 -12.04
C PRO A 70 11.05 -19.60 -10.88
N PRO A 71 11.79 -20.70 -10.64
CA PRO A 71 11.46 -21.63 -9.57
C PRO A 71 11.46 -20.90 -8.21
N PRO A 72 10.54 -21.27 -7.30
CA PRO A 72 10.40 -20.60 -6.01
C PRO A 72 11.72 -20.68 -5.23
N SER A 73 12.22 -19.53 -4.77
CA SER A 73 13.35 -19.48 -3.84
C SER A 73 12.82 -19.55 -2.42
N SER A 74 13.48 -20.33 -1.56
CA SER A 74 13.24 -20.22 -0.11
C SER A 74 13.62 -18.81 0.32
N GLY A 75 12.62 -18.00 0.65
CA GLY A 75 12.81 -16.67 1.22
C GLY A 75 13.63 -16.68 2.51
N PRO A 76 13.94 -15.50 3.07
CA PRO A 76 14.59 -15.42 4.37
C PRO A 76 13.72 -16.05 5.45
N SER A 77 14.35 -16.50 6.53
CA SER A 77 13.67 -17.00 7.72
C SER A 77 14.03 -16.19 8.95
N LEU A 78 13.07 -15.96 9.83
CA LEU A 78 13.25 -15.29 11.12
C LEU A 78 12.59 -16.11 12.22
N GLY A 79 13.30 -16.34 13.33
CA GLY A 79 12.72 -17.07 14.47
C GLY A 79 12.27 -18.51 14.16
N GLY A 80 12.78 -19.13 13.09
CA GLY A 80 12.33 -20.45 12.62
C GLY A 80 11.13 -20.42 11.68
N CYS A 81 10.65 -19.24 11.30
CA CYS A 81 9.56 -19.04 10.36
C CYS A 81 10.08 -18.52 9.02
N ALA A 82 9.62 -19.12 7.91
CA ALA A 82 9.83 -18.54 6.60
C ALA A 82 9.03 -17.24 6.48
N MET A 83 9.60 -16.23 5.82
CA MET A 83 8.90 -15.00 5.45
C MET A 83 8.06 -15.29 4.21
N TYR A 84 6.83 -15.75 4.41
CA TYR A 84 5.91 -16.23 3.37
C TYR A 84 6.31 -17.56 2.69
N PRO A 85 5.33 -18.26 2.08
CA PRO A 85 5.61 -19.40 1.20
C PRO A 85 6.61 -19.09 0.08
N ALA A 86 7.32 -20.10 -0.40
CA ALA A 86 8.35 -19.92 -1.43
C ALA A 86 7.79 -19.45 -2.79
N ASP A 87 6.51 -19.68 -3.05
CA ASP A 87 5.77 -19.21 -4.22
C ASP A 87 5.06 -17.87 -4.01
N ASN A 88 5.24 -17.23 -2.84
CA ASN A 88 4.73 -15.88 -2.58
C ASN A 88 5.43 -14.84 -3.46
N ALA A 89 4.72 -13.77 -3.82
CA ALA A 89 5.27 -12.65 -4.58
C ALA A 89 6.51 -12.04 -3.90
N TRP A 90 6.53 -11.94 -2.58
CA TRP A 90 7.66 -11.44 -1.79
C TRP A 90 8.93 -12.29 -1.91
N ASN A 91 8.79 -13.58 -2.27
CA ASN A 91 9.90 -14.52 -2.46
C ASN A 91 10.24 -14.78 -3.93
N SER A 92 9.67 -13.99 -4.85
CA SER A 92 9.92 -14.13 -6.28
C SER A 92 11.33 -13.70 -6.67
N ASN A 93 12.07 -14.58 -7.36
CA ASN A 93 13.41 -14.24 -7.86
C ASN A 93 13.32 -13.32 -9.08
N ILE A 94 13.58 -12.03 -8.87
CA ILE A 94 13.52 -11.00 -9.92
C ILE A 94 14.86 -10.72 -10.61
N ARG A 95 15.90 -11.54 -10.38
CA ARG A 95 17.25 -11.31 -10.95
C ARG A 95 17.25 -11.27 -12.47
N ASN A 96 16.38 -12.02 -13.13
CA ASN A 96 16.27 -12.06 -14.58
C ASN A 96 14.87 -11.65 -15.08
N ALA A 97 14.06 -11.00 -14.24
CA ALA A 97 12.75 -10.53 -14.65
C ALA A 97 12.88 -9.51 -15.80
N PRO A 98 12.01 -9.59 -16.82
CA PRO A 98 12.02 -8.62 -17.91
C PRO A 98 11.67 -7.22 -17.37
N LEU A 99 12.30 -6.20 -17.95
CA LEU A 99 11.91 -4.81 -17.68
C LEU A 99 10.52 -4.55 -18.28
N LEU A 100 9.73 -3.72 -17.60
CA LEU A 100 8.51 -3.18 -18.18
C LEU A 100 8.85 -2.29 -19.38
N ALA A 101 8.04 -2.37 -20.44
CA ALA A 101 8.28 -1.64 -21.70
C ALA A 101 8.38 -0.12 -21.53
N ASN A 102 7.75 0.43 -20.49
CA ASN A 102 7.77 1.85 -20.14
C ASN A 102 8.73 2.20 -18.98
N SER A 103 9.65 1.31 -18.60
CA SER A 103 10.61 1.55 -17.50
C SER A 103 11.42 2.84 -17.70
N THR A 104 11.84 3.14 -18.93
CA THR A 104 12.52 4.41 -19.25
C THR A 104 11.65 5.63 -18.97
N GLN A 105 10.35 5.58 -19.23
CA GLN A 105 9.44 6.70 -18.94
C GLN A 105 9.28 6.91 -17.43
N MET A 106 9.17 5.83 -16.66
CA MET A 106 9.10 5.90 -15.19
C MET A 106 10.37 6.53 -14.61
N ILE A 107 11.55 6.09 -15.07
CA ILE A 107 12.85 6.62 -14.61
C ILE A 107 12.96 8.11 -14.96
N ASN A 108 12.64 8.50 -16.21
CA ASN A 108 12.67 9.90 -16.63
C ASN A 108 11.72 10.76 -15.80
N TYR A 109 10.53 10.25 -15.46
CA TYR A 109 9.58 10.96 -14.60
C TYR A 109 10.14 11.18 -13.20
N ILE A 110 10.70 10.14 -12.57
CA ILE A 110 11.34 10.25 -11.23
C ILE A 110 12.50 11.25 -11.28
N GLN A 111 13.34 11.20 -12.31
CA GLN A 111 14.44 12.15 -12.47
C GLN A 111 13.96 13.59 -12.64
N ALA A 112 12.92 13.82 -13.43
CA ALA A 112 12.39 15.16 -13.67
C ALA A 112 11.69 15.78 -12.45
N HIS A 113 11.16 14.98 -11.52
CA HIS A 113 10.33 15.46 -10.40
C HIS A 113 10.91 15.19 -9.01
N GLY A 114 11.91 14.32 -8.89
CA GLY A 114 12.55 13.93 -7.63
C GLY A 114 14.07 13.93 -7.67
N SER A 115 14.68 13.62 -8.83
CA SER A 115 16.14 13.47 -9.04
C SER A 115 16.83 12.82 -7.82
N ASP A 116 17.68 13.59 -7.12
CA ASP A 116 18.56 13.12 -6.05
C ASP A 116 17.90 13.24 -4.66
N ASN A 117 16.61 13.61 -4.59
CA ASN A 117 15.85 13.74 -3.36
C ASN A 117 15.17 12.42 -2.94
N LEU A 118 15.57 11.29 -3.52
CA LEU A 118 15.11 9.99 -3.07
C LEU A 118 15.74 9.68 -1.72
N HIS A 119 14.91 9.33 -0.75
CA HIS A 119 15.34 8.80 0.53
C HIS A 119 15.33 7.27 0.47
N PRO A 120 16.48 6.60 0.28
CA PRO A 120 16.53 5.15 0.32
C PRO A 120 16.34 4.65 1.75
N ASP A 121 15.23 3.97 2.01
CA ASP A 121 14.92 3.35 3.29
C ASP A 121 15.32 1.86 3.29
N PHE A 122 16.63 1.60 3.14
CA PHE A 122 17.17 0.24 3.03
C PHE A 122 17.74 -0.33 4.34
N GLY A 123 17.55 0.34 5.47
CA GLY A 123 17.99 -0.17 6.78
C GLY A 123 19.52 -0.32 6.94
N GLU A 124 20.33 0.33 6.10
CA GLU A 124 21.81 0.30 6.21
C GLU A 124 22.32 0.95 7.49
N ASN A 125 21.55 1.91 8.03
CA ASN A 125 21.81 2.47 9.34
C ASN A 125 21.12 1.62 10.43
N PRO A 126 21.86 0.93 11.30
CA PRO A 126 21.28 0.08 12.34
C PRO A 126 20.56 0.85 13.45
N SER A 127 20.67 2.18 13.50
CA SER A 127 19.86 3.02 14.40
C SER A 127 18.56 3.52 13.76
N TYR A 128 18.25 3.07 12.54
CA TYR A 128 17.11 3.49 11.74
C TYR A 128 16.28 2.27 11.34
N GLY A 129 14.95 2.44 11.31
CA GLY A 129 13.98 1.40 11.01
C GLY A 129 13.09 1.03 12.20
N ILE A 130 12.15 0.11 11.93
CA ILE A 130 11.14 -0.32 12.89
C ILE A 130 11.68 -1.49 13.73
N PRO A 131 11.77 -1.37 15.06
CA PRO A 131 12.20 -2.47 15.91
C PRO A 131 11.12 -3.56 15.98
N PHE A 132 11.56 -4.81 16.08
CA PHE A 132 10.67 -5.96 16.25
C PHE A 132 11.19 -6.91 17.34
N VAL A 133 10.31 -7.78 17.85
CA VAL A 133 10.70 -8.90 18.71
C VAL A 133 10.12 -10.22 18.19
N VAL A 134 10.82 -11.31 18.49
CA VAL A 134 10.36 -12.67 18.24
C VAL A 134 9.94 -13.28 19.57
N VAL A 135 8.71 -13.77 19.66
CA VAL A 135 8.14 -14.33 20.90
C VAL A 135 7.82 -15.82 20.71
N PRO A 136 7.91 -16.63 21.77
CA PRO A 136 7.55 -18.04 21.68
C PRO A 136 6.05 -18.22 21.44
N GLN A 137 5.66 -19.39 20.94
CA GLN A 137 4.26 -19.70 20.64
C GLN A 137 3.33 -19.54 21.86
N ASN A 138 3.83 -19.75 23.08
CA ASN A 138 3.05 -19.65 24.31
C ASN A 138 3.05 -18.24 24.94
N GLN A 139 3.51 -17.21 24.23
CA GLN A 139 3.45 -15.82 24.69
C GLN A 139 2.01 -15.44 25.08
N PRO A 140 1.78 -14.96 26.32
CA PRO A 140 0.46 -14.48 26.74
C PRO A 140 -0.09 -13.39 25.84
N LEU A 141 -1.41 -13.46 25.58
CA LEU A 141 -2.13 -12.45 24.83
C LEU A 141 -2.45 -11.24 25.71
N VAL A 142 -2.35 -10.04 25.14
CA VAL A 142 -2.70 -8.77 25.78
C VAL A 142 -3.86 -8.10 25.04
N PRO A 143 -4.77 -7.39 25.74
CA PRO A 143 -5.85 -6.65 25.11
C PRO A 143 -5.32 -5.58 24.16
N ILE A 144 -6.01 -5.41 23.03
CA ILE A 144 -5.75 -4.35 22.05
C ILE A 144 -7.03 -3.54 21.89
N SER A 145 -6.91 -2.22 21.95
CA SER A 145 -7.96 -1.26 21.64
C SER A 145 -7.53 -0.35 20.51
N TYR A 146 -8.49 0.04 19.67
CA TYR A 146 -8.24 0.98 18.57
C TYR A 146 -8.96 2.30 18.79
N ASP A 147 -8.30 3.43 18.49
CA ASP A 147 -8.85 4.79 18.56
C ASP A 147 -9.04 5.47 17.19
N ALA A 148 -8.71 4.79 16.09
CA ALA A 148 -8.93 5.27 14.73
C ALA A 148 -9.44 4.15 13.80
N TYR A 149 -8.55 3.49 13.06
CA TYR A 149 -8.82 2.52 11.98
C TYR A 149 -9.17 1.11 12.50
N GLY A 150 -9.95 1.03 13.57
CA GLY A 150 -10.33 -0.24 14.19
C GLY A 150 -11.23 -1.12 13.31
N ASP A 151 -11.96 -0.53 12.37
CA ASP A 151 -12.79 -1.19 11.36
C ASP A 151 -11.98 -1.78 10.19
N GLU A 152 -10.73 -1.36 10.05
CA GLU A 152 -9.74 -1.88 9.07
C GLU A 152 -8.61 -2.66 9.77
N SER A 153 -8.85 -3.10 11.01
CA SER A 153 -7.88 -3.81 11.85
C SER A 153 -8.43 -5.14 12.33
N GLU A 154 -7.56 -6.15 12.45
CA GLU A 154 -7.92 -7.41 13.06
C GLU A 154 -8.19 -7.22 14.57
N PRO A 155 -9.25 -7.81 15.13
CA PRO A 155 -9.56 -7.65 16.55
C PRO A 155 -8.53 -8.38 17.42
N GLY A 156 -8.12 -7.74 18.52
CA GLY A 156 -7.30 -8.36 19.56
C GLY A 156 -8.05 -9.44 20.37
N PRO A 157 -7.38 -10.08 21.35
CA PRO A 157 -6.05 -9.75 21.89
C PRO A 157 -4.88 -10.34 21.08
N PHE A 158 -3.69 -9.73 21.19
CA PHE A 158 -2.48 -10.15 20.46
C PHE A 158 -1.34 -10.59 21.40
N PRO A 159 -0.38 -11.42 20.96
CA PRO A 159 0.77 -11.85 21.74
C PRO A 159 1.87 -10.78 21.78
N ILE A 160 1.54 -9.51 22.02
CA ILE A 160 2.49 -8.39 22.02
C ILE A 160 2.88 -8.07 23.47
N PRO A 161 4.07 -8.48 23.97
CA PRO A 161 4.51 -8.13 25.31
C PRO A 161 4.41 -6.63 25.56
N LEU A 162 4.02 -6.20 26.76
CA LEU A 162 3.91 -4.78 27.05
C LEU A 162 5.25 -4.05 26.96
N ASP A 163 6.38 -4.75 27.19
CA ASP A 163 7.76 -4.29 27.03
C ASP A 163 8.33 -4.42 25.62
N SER A 164 7.49 -4.71 24.61
CA SER A 164 7.91 -4.64 23.21
C SER A 164 8.47 -3.26 22.87
N PRO A 165 9.53 -3.20 22.04
CA PRO A 165 10.08 -1.92 21.61
C PRO A 165 9.05 -1.18 20.77
N VAL A 166 8.99 0.13 20.97
CA VAL A 166 8.15 1.03 20.19
C VAL A 166 9.08 1.88 19.35
N GLU A 167 8.80 1.97 18.05
CA GLU A 167 9.53 2.85 17.17
C GLU A 167 9.52 4.31 17.68
N GLY A 168 10.59 5.04 17.41
CA GLY A 168 10.63 6.49 17.61
C GLY A 168 9.69 7.24 16.65
N GLY A 169 9.57 8.55 16.84
CA GLY A 169 8.72 9.39 15.99
C GLY A 169 7.24 9.30 16.32
N SER A 170 6.41 9.79 15.40
CA SER A 170 4.94 9.85 15.53
C SER A 170 4.27 8.50 15.29
N ASP A 171 4.88 7.66 14.46
CA ASP A 171 4.24 6.48 13.91
C ASP A 171 4.26 5.32 14.91
N ARG A 172 5.30 5.24 15.74
CA ARG A 172 5.31 4.43 16.97
C ARG A 172 4.89 2.98 16.71
N HIS A 173 5.45 2.39 15.68
CA HIS A 173 5.15 1.01 15.31
C HIS A 173 5.61 0.02 16.38
N VAL A 174 4.88 -1.09 16.52
CA VAL A 174 5.25 -2.24 17.36
C VAL A 174 5.05 -3.51 16.55
N LEU A 175 6.15 -4.24 16.28
CA LEU A 175 6.16 -5.45 15.46
C LEU A 175 6.55 -6.67 16.30
N VAL A 176 5.75 -7.73 16.21
CA VAL A 176 6.00 -8.99 16.92
C VAL A 176 5.78 -10.19 16.01
N LEU A 177 6.81 -11.01 15.84
CA LEU A 177 6.70 -12.33 15.21
C LEU A 177 6.48 -13.41 16.27
N ARG A 178 5.37 -14.14 16.19
CA ARG A 178 5.09 -15.31 17.03
C ARG A 178 5.63 -16.58 16.39
N GLN A 179 6.57 -17.24 17.06
CA GLN A 179 7.10 -18.54 16.63
C GLN A 179 6.01 -19.63 16.67
N GLY A 180 6.23 -20.70 15.91
CA GLY A 180 5.35 -21.86 15.87
C GLY A 180 4.11 -21.68 14.99
N THR A 181 3.38 -20.56 15.14
CA THR A 181 2.30 -20.18 14.20
C THR A 181 2.79 -19.35 13.02
N CYS A 182 3.99 -18.78 13.12
CA CYS A 182 4.58 -17.91 12.09
C CYS A 182 3.65 -16.77 11.70
N THR A 183 3.16 -16.07 12.72
CA THR A 183 2.23 -14.95 12.57
C THR A 183 2.94 -13.66 12.99
N LEU A 184 2.94 -12.66 12.10
CA LEU A 184 3.42 -11.32 12.38
C LEU A 184 2.24 -10.46 12.84
N PHE A 185 2.46 -9.70 13.91
CA PHE A 185 1.49 -8.75 14.47
C PHE A 185 2.10 -7.35 14.45
N GLU A 186 1.29 -6.38 14.06
CA GLU A 186 1.70 -4.99 13.92
C GLU A 186 0.69 -4.06 14.59
N LEU A 187 1.20 -2.99 15.20
CA LEU A 187 0.38 -1.87 15.68
C LEU A 187 0.98 -0.56 15.19
N GLY A 188 0.12 0.35 14.74
CA GLY A 188 0.46 1.73 14.40
C GLY A 188 0.02 2.71 15.48
N VAL A 189 0.81 3.77 15.70
CA VAL A 189 0.62 4.82 16.71
C VAL A 189 0.45 4.22 18.12
N ALA A 190 1.23 3.18 18.43
CA ALA A 190 1.00 2.35 19.60
C ALA A 190 1.38 3.04 20.93
N ARG A 191 0.54 2.86 21.94
CA ARG A 191 0.71 3.38 23.31
C ARG A 191 0.28 2.32 24.32
N ARG A 192 0.97 2.27 25.45
CA ARG A 192 0.54 1.43 26.58
C ARG A 192 -0.79 1.95 27.13
N ASN A 193 -1.71 1.03 27.42
CA ASN A 193 -3.00 1.32 28.03
C ASN A 193 -3.32 0.27 29.10
N GLY A 194 -2.94 0.56 30.35
CA GLY A 194 -3.10 -0.37 31.46
C GLY A 194 -2.37 -1.70 31.20
N SER A 195 -3.14 -2.80 31.16
CA SER A 195 -2.64 -4.15 30.86
C SER A 195 -2.59 -4.49 29.36
N GLY A 196 -2.85 -3.54 28.47
CA GLY A 196 -2.91 -3.73 27.03
C GLY A 196 -2.30 -2.58 26.22
N TRP A 197 -2.66 -2.54 24.95
CA TRP A 197 -2.24 -1.50 24.00
C TRP A 197 -3.43 -0.70 23.48
N LEU A 198 -3.21 0.59 23.27
CA LEU A 198 -4.05 1.46 22.46
C LEU A 198 -3.27 1.80 21.18
N ALA A 199 -3.89 1.66 20.02
CA ALA A 199 -3.28 1.90 18.72
C ALA A 199 -4.26 2.59 17.77
N ALA A 200 -3.75 3.26 16.74
CA ALA A 200 -4.59 3.78 15.67
C ALA A 200 -5.14 2.65 14.79
N GLY A 201 -4.31 1.65 14.49
CA GLY A 201 -4.68 0.47 13.72
C GLY A 201 -3.75 -0.70 14.03
N GLY A 202 -4.10 -1.88 13.56
CA GLY A 202 -3.29 -3.09 13.69
C GLY A 202 -3.49 -4.04 12.53
N ALA A 203 -2.45 -4.82 12.26
CA ALA A 203 -2.42 -5.79 11.17
C ALA A 203 -1.91 -7.15 11.66
N VAL A 204 -2.44 -8.21 11.10
CA VAL A 204 -2.00 -9.59 11.37
C VAL A 204 -1.71 -10.30 10.05
N PHE A 205 -0.50 -10.83 9.94
CA PHE A 205 -0.04 -11.55 8.75
C PHE A 205 0.30 -13.00 9.09
N ASP A 206 -0.36 -13.93 8.40
CA ASP A 206 0.02 -15.34 8.41
C ASP A 206 1.14 -15.58 7.40
N LEU A 207 2.37 -15.69 7.88
CA LEU A 207 3.55 -15.90 7.03
C LEU A 207 3.63 -17.32 6.46
N THR A 208 2.64 -18.18 6.73
CA THR A 208 2.52 -19.50 6.10
C THR A 208 1.58 -19.49 4.90
N SER A 209 0.97 -18.34 4.60
CA SER A 209 -0.09 -18.21 3.59
C SER A 209 0.27 -17.16 2.52
N ASN A 210 -0.33 -17.31 1.34
CA ASN A 210 -0.33 -16.28 0.29
C ASN A 210 -1.59 -15.42 0.33
N ALA A 211 -2.44 -15.58 1.35
CA ALA A 211 -3.63 -14.77 1.53
C ALA A 211 -3.26 -13.31 1.83
N LEU A 212 -3.85 -12.39 1.08
CA LEU A 212 -3.71 -10.96 1.30
C LEU A 212 -4.77 -10.49 2.31
N ARG A 213 -4.45 -9.41 3.03
CA ARG A 213 -5.48 -8.65 3.77
C ARG A 213 -6.55 -8.11 2.80
N PRO A 214 -7.76 -7.81 3.29
CA PRO A 214 -8.79 -7.21 2.45
C PRO A 214 -8.30 -5.95 1.75
N LEU A 215 -8.61 -5.83 0.45
CA LEU A 215 -8.21 -4.67 -0.33
C LEU A 215 -8.80 -3.39 0.26
N GLY A 216 -7.94 -2.40 0.48
CA GLY A 216 -8.31 -1.09 1.02
C GLY A 216 -8.13 -0.94 2.53
N TRP A 217 -7.78 -2.00 3.26
CA TRP A 217 -7.48 -1.89 4.69
C TRP A 217 -6.15 -1.18 4.94
N THR A 218 -6.15 -0.27 5.92
CA THR A 218 -4.96 0.48 6.34
C THR A 218 -3.84 -0.47 6.82
N SER A 219 -2.60 -0.20 6.37
CA SER A 219 -1.39 -0.83 6.88
C SER A 219 -1.04 -0.32 8.28
N ALA A 220 -0.53 -1.18 9.16
CA ALA A 220 -0.12 -0.75 10.49
C ALA A 220 1.31 -0.20 10.53
N ASP A 221 2.26 -0.78 9.79
CA ASP A 221 3.69 -0.42 9.78
C ASP A 221 4.13 0.53 8.66
N ALA A 222 3.16 1.12 7.93
CA ALA A 222 3.32 1.94 6.73
C ALA A 222 3.97 1.25 5.51
N ALA A 223 4.50 0.03 5.63
CA ALA A 223 5.07 -0.74 4.53
C ALA A 223 4.00 -1.59 3.82
N GLY A 224 2.97 -2.03 4.55
CA GLY A 224 1.81 -2.72 3.99
C GLY A 224 2.18 -4.05 3.32
N LEU A 225 2.41 -5.08 4.14
CA LEU A 225 2.74 -6.43 3.67
C LEU A 225 1.59 -7.19 3.00
#